data_AF-M9M0R0-F1
#
_entry.id   AF-M9M0R0-F1
#
_cell.length_a   1.000
_cell.length_b   1.000
_cell.length_c   1.000
_cell.angle_alpha   90.00
_cell.angle_beta   90.00
_cell.angle_gamma   90.00
#
_symmetry.space_group_name_H-M   'P 1'
#
loop_
_entity.id
_entity.type
_entity.pdbx_description
1 polymer ?
#
loop_
_entity_poly.entity_id
_entity_poly.type
_entity_poly.pdbx_seq_one_letter_code
_entity_poly.pdbx_strand_id
1 'polypeptide(L)'
;MASGSTSAPTAGNPIVYLDIQFGDQPAPSRAGANRIVLELYKHLVPKTAANFQQLCTGSAGKSASGAELKFAGSTFHRVIPKFMIQGGDFTRGDGTGGESIYGEKFEDEDLTGKHDQPFLLSMANAGPNTNGSQFFITTVPTPHLDGKHVVFGRVLKGKSVVRRIENTPTQSDRPVEEVKIAHCGELDPESAEVKEGSYGIANDESGDAFEEYPEDQGGELEASVEKTLEVATQLKTIANTRFAAGDHAVALEKYLKALRYLQLHPVLPDDTKEPTRAAWYTLKTSVQLNASLAALKSAPAQPRVAIAQATAVVQFLTSAQATSWDATPEAGAKRNADLAKAFYRRALAYGASKDDDRADADLKRAAELAPTDPGIKKEQAALAKRREAKVKAQRAAYSKMFA
;
A
#
# COMPACT_ATOMS: atom_id res chain seq x y z
N MET A 1 7.19 21.74 -11.89
CA MET A 1 8.50 21.24 -11.41
C MET A 1 8.60 21.45 -9.91
N ALA A 2 8.45 20.37 -9.17
CA ALA A 2 8.96 20.16 -7.82
C ALA A 2 8.96 18.63 -7.67
N SER A 3 9.94 17.99 -8.31
CA SER A 3 10.25 16.59 -8.05
C SER A 3 10.56 16.49 -6.57
N GLY A 4 9.79 15.72 -5.80
CA GLY A 4 10.19 15.28 -4.48
C GLY A 4 11.59 14.69 -4.62
N SER A 5 12.59 15.42 -4.14
CA SER A 5 13.99 15.12 -4.32
C SER A 5 14.29 13.86 -3.52
N THR A 6 14.19 12.68 -4.15
CA THR A 6 15.06 11.57 -3.78
C THR A 6 16.45 11.99 -4.23
N SER A 7 17.11 12.81 -3.41
CA SER A 7 18.50 13.21 -3.65
C SER A 7 19.32 11.94 -3.88
N ALA A 8 20.18 11.95 -4.90
CA ALA A 8 21.09 10.86 -5.15
C ALA A 8 21.82 10.45 -3.85
N PRO A 9 22.13 9.15 -3.67
CA PRO A 9 22.91 8.72 -2.52
C PRO A 9 24.25 9.45 -2.49
N THR A 10 24.76 9.70 -1.29
CA THR A 10 26.05 10.34 -1.08
C THR A 10 27.16 9.44 -1.64
N ALA A 11 28.08 10.02 -2.40
CA ALA A 11 29.19 9.26 -2.99
C ALA A 11 29.99 8.53 -1.90
N GLY A 12 30.24 7.22 -2.11
CA GLY A 12 30.99 6.37 -1.19
C GLY A 12 30.18 5.77 -0.04
N ASN A 13 28.92 6.15 0.14
CA ASN A 13 28.02 5.47 1.08
C ASN A 13 27.59 4.10 0.51
N PRO A 14 27.62 3.02 1.33
CA PRO A 14 27.07 1.74 0.94
C PRO A 14 25.56 1.83 0.69
N ILE A 15 25.09 1.03 -0.27
CA ILE A 15 23.67 0.85 -0.56
C ILE A 15 23.32 -0.61 -0.31
N VAL A 16 22.41 -0.84 0.62
CA VAL A 16 21.95 -2.19 0.98
C VAL A 16 20.48 -2.36 0.69
N TYR A 17 20.02 -3.60 0.63
CA TYR A 17 18.61 -3.92 0.41
C TYR A 17 18.08 -4.94 1.41
N LEU A 18 16.78 -4.86 1.68
CA LEU A 18 15.99 -5.83 2.44
C LEU A 18 14.79 -6.26 1.58
N ASP A 19 14.71 -7.53 1.19
CA ASP A 19 13.55 -8.11 0.51
C ASP A 19 12.57 -8.68 1.54
N ILE A 20 11.35 -8.15 1.56
CA ILE A 20 10.38 -8.42 2.62
C ILE A 20 9.37 -9.48 2.20
N GLN A 21 9.15 -10.45 3.09
CA GLN A 21 8.07 -11.44 3.02
C GLN A 21 6.99 -11.10 4.06
N PHE A 22 5.72 -11.17 3.64
CA PHE A 22 4.54 -10.91 4.48
C PHE A 22 3.76 -12.23 4.67
N GLY A 23 3.95 -12.89 5.80
CA GLY A 23 3.32 -14.16 6.14
C GLY A 23 3.50 -15.21 5.04
N ASP A 24 2.40 -15.90 4.74
CA ASP A 24 2.31 -16.89 3.66
C ASP A 24 1.89 -16.27 2.30
N GLN A 25 1.90 -14.94 2.20
CA GLN A 25 1.56 -14.28 0.94
C GLN A 25 2.61 -14.61 -0.12
N PRO A 26 2.20 -14.94 -1.36
CA PRO A 26 3.14 -15.26 -2.42
C PRO A 26 4.06 -14.06 -2.70
N ALA A 27 5.26 -14.35 -3.18
CA ALA A 27 6.16 -13.32 -3.67
C ALA A 27 5.46 -12.48 -4.73
N PRO A 28 5.72 -11.16 -4.78
CA PRO A 28 5.10 -10.32 -5.79
C PRO A 28 5.52 -10.79 -7.19
N SER A 29 4.61 -10.64 -8.16
CA SER A 29 4.88 -11.01 -9.56
C SER A 29 6.03 -10.23 -10.19
N ARG A 30 6.32 -9.04 -9.65
CA ARG A 30 7.38 -8.14 -10.10
C ARG A 30 8.60 -8.26 -9.20
N ALA A 31 9.76 -8.52 -9.81
CA ALA A 31 11.04 -8.62 -9.12
C ALA A 31 11.32 -7.36 -8.29
N GLY A 32 11.75 -7.56 -7.04
CA GLY A 32 12.07 -6.47 -6.10
C GLY A 32 10.86 -5.63 -5.63
N ALA A 33 9.61 -6.00 -5.92
CA ALA A 33 8.46 -5.16 -5.54
C ALA A 33 8.22 -5.06 -4.01
N ASN A 34 8.76 -5.99 -3.22
CA ASN A 34 8.81 -5.91 -1.75
C ASN A 34 10.20 -5.53 -1.22
N ARG A 35 11.06 -4.90 -2.04
CA ARG A 35 12.40 -4.47 -1.65
C ARG A 35 12.39 -3.10 -0.98
N ILE A 36 13.09 -2.99 0.14
CA ILE A 36 13.50 -1.72 0.76
C ILE A 36 14.97 -1.52 0.42
N VAL A 37 15.32 -0.37 -0.14
CA VAL A 37 16.71 0.00 -0.47
C VAL A 37 17.13 1.11 0.47
N LEU A 38 18.28 0.95 1.12
CA LEU A 38 18.77 1.82 2.18
C LEU A 38 20.13 2.39 1.79
N GLU A 39 20.31 3.69 1.98
CA GLU A 39 21.63 4.33 2.02
C GLU A 39 22.14 4.26 3.46
N LEU A 40 23.40 3.86 3.65
CA LEU A 40 24.08 3.88 4.95
C LEU A 40 25.06 5.05 5.02
N TYR A 41 24.96 5.89 6.04
CA TYR A 41 25.75 7.11 6.21
C TYR A 41 27.18 6.83 6.71
N LYS A 42 27.93 5.99 5.98
CA LYS A 42 29.31 5.63 6.31
C LYS A 42 30.24 6.84 6.47
N HIS A 43 29.99 7.92 5.73
CA HIS A 43 30.71 9.18 5.85
C HIS A 43 30.52 9.90 7.20
N LEU A 44 29.45 9.63 7.95
CA LEU A 44 29.18 10.21 9.28
C LEU A 44 29.44 9.19 10.40
N VAL A 45 28.91 7.97 10.21
CA VAL A 45 28.89 6.91 11.23
C VAL A 45 29.46 5.61 10.66
N PRO A 46 30.77 5.55 10.37
CA PRO A 46 31.40 4.42 9.68
C PRO A 46 31.28 3.10 10.44
N LYS A 47 31.35 3.08 11.78
CA LYS A 47 31.18 1.85 12.57
C LYS A 47 29.74 1.35 12.51
N THR A 48 28.78 2.26 12.70
CA THR A 48 27.35 1.91 12.68
C THR A 48 26.93 1.42 11.30
N ALA A 49 27.39 2.10 10.24
CA ALA A 49 27.15 1.70 8.86
C ALA A 49 27.79 0.34 8.53
N ALA A 50 29.04 0.10 8.93
CA ALA A 50 29.72 -1.17 8.69
C ALA A 50 29.07 -2.34 9.42
N ASN A 51 28.57 -2.13 10.65
CA ASN A 51 27.79 -3.14 11.37
C ASN A 51 26.54 -3.55 10.58
N PHE A 52 25.72 -2.58 10.17
CA PHE A 52 24.50 -2.88 9.43
C PHE A 52 24.78 -3.52 8.07
N GLN A 53 25.78 -3.00 7.34
CA GLN A 53 26.21 -3.53 6.05
C GLN A 53 26.60 -5.01 6.14
N GLN A 54 27.44 -5.38 7.11
CA GLN A 54 27.90 -6.76 7.25
C GLN A 54 26.80 -7.70 7.76
N LEU A 55 25.84 -7.19 8.55
CA LEU A 55 24.63 -7.94 8.91
C LEU A 55 23.68 -8.12 7.71
N CYS A 56 23.64 -7.19 6.75
CA CYS A 56 22.93 -7.40 5.49
C CYS A 56 23.59 -8.49 4.63
N THR A 57 24.92 -8.47 4.50
CA THR A 57 25.64 -9.43 3.64
C THR A 57 25.90 -10.79 4.30
N GLY A 58 25.88 -10.85 5.63
CA GLY A 58 26.30 -12.02 6.40
C GLY A 58 27.82 -12.25 6.39
N SER A 59 28.63 -11.26 5.96
CA SER A 59 30.08 -11.45 5.79
C SER A 59 30.85 -11.58 7.11
N ALA A 60 30.25 -11.17 8.24
CA ALA A 60 30.86 -11.28 9.56
C ALA A 60 30.86 -12.71 10.13
N GLY A 61 30.16 -13.66 9.48
CA GLY A 61 30.16 -15.06 9.87
C GLY A 61 29.37 -15.32 11.15
N LYS A 62 30.00 -15.97 12.14
CA LYS A 62 29.38 -16.32 13.42
C LYS A 62 29.98 -15.52 14.55
N SER A 63 29.16 -15.12 15.51
CA SER A 63 29.62 -14.48 16.73
C SER A 63 30.19 -15.48 17.74
N ALA A 64 30.69 -14.96 18.86
CA ALA A 64 31.11 -15.77 20.01
C ALA A 64 29.96 -16.58 20.63
N SER A 65 28.70 -16.14 20.49
CA SER A 65 27.53 -16.89 20.96
C SER A 65 27.16 -18.05 20.02
N GLY A 66 27.76 -18.10 18.83
CA GLY A 66 27.51 -19.09 17.79
C GLY A 66 26.37 -18.72 16.83
N ALA A 67 25.71 -17.57 17.03
CA ALA A 67 24.68 -17.09 16.13
C ALA A 67 25.29 -16.58 14.81
N GLU A 68 24.52 -16.72 13.72
CA GLU A 68 24.92 -16.19 12.42
C GLU A 68 24.64 -14.68 12.39
N LEU A 69 25.67 -13.88 12.13
CA LEU A 69 25.60 -12.42 12.08
C LEU A 69 24.97 -11.97 10.75
N LYS A 70 23.67 -12.19 10.59
CA LYS A 70 22.92 -11.83 9.39
C LYS A 70 21.45 -11.44 9.67
N PHE A 71 20.89 -10.55 8.87
CA PHE A 71 19.48 -10.15 8.96
C PHE A 71 18.53 -11.09 8.21
N ALA A 72 19.00 -11.81 7.19
CA ALA A 72 18.16 -12.74 6.45
C ALA A 72 17.59 -13.82 7.39
N GLY A 73 16.26 -13.91 7.43
CA GLY A 73 15.51 -14.77 8.35
C GLY A 73 14.97 -14.05 9.59
N SER A 74 15.49 -12.87 9.94
CA SER A 74 14.98 -12.07 11.06
C SER A 74 13.69 -11.34 10.70
N THR A 75 12.97 -10.87 11.73
CA THR A 75 11.63 -10.29 11.59
C THR A 75 11.57 -8.83 12.08
N PHE A 76 10.57 -8.11 11.56
CA PHE A 76 10.08 -6.89 12.19
C PHE A 76 9.19 -7.31 13.37
N HIS A 77 9.76 -7.31 14.57
CA HIS A 77 9.10 -7.83 15.77
C HIS A 77 8.28 -6.78 16.51
N ARG A 78 8.44 -5.49 16.16
CA ARG A 78 7.70 -4.37 16.74
C ARG A 78 7.37 -3.32 15.69
N VAL A 79 6.10 -2.99 15.54
CA VAL A 79 5.55 -2.06 14.57
C VAL A 79 4.57 -1.15 15.30
N ILE A 80 4.83 0.16 15.24
CA ILE A 80 3.93 1.17 15.83
C ILE A 80 3.54 2.15 14.73
N PRO A 81 2.27 2.12 14.26
CA PRO A 81 1.79 3.05 13.24
C PRO A 81 2.01 4.50 13.65
N LYS A 82 2.41 5.34 12.69
CA LYS A 82 2.75 6.76 12.90
C LYS A 82 3.87 6.96 13.92
N PHE A 83 4.81 6.02 13.96
CA PHE A 83 6.03 6.14 14.74
C PHE A 83 7.21 5.50 14.00
N MET A 84 7.32 4.16 14.03
CA MET A 84 8.44 3.43 13.44
C MET A 84 8.13 1.93 13.25
N ILE A 85 8.95 1.28 12.43
CA ILE A 85 9.02 -0.19 12.30
C ILE A 85 10.39 -0.67 12.78
N GLN A 86 10.43 -1.64 13.69
CA GLN A 86 11.65 -2.12 14.35
C GLN A 86 11.90 -3.60 14.06
N GLY A 87 13.15 -3.93 13.75
CA GLY A 87 13.62 -5.27 13.42
C GLY A 87 15.07 -5.49 13.86
N GLY A 88 15.71 -6.53 13.32
CA GLY A 88 17.13 -6.80 13.53
C GLY A 88 17.50 -7.67 14.73
N ASP A 89 16.52 -8.21 15.46
CA ASP A 89 16.77 -9.29 16.43
C ASP A 89 16.76 -10.64 15.70
N PHE A 90 17.93 -11.06 15.20
CA PHE A 90 18.12 -12.35 14.53
C PHE A 90 18.37 -13.52 15.49
N THR A 91 18.50 -13.26 16.79
CA THR A 91 18.84 -14.30 17.78
C THR A 91 17.60 -14.86 18.49
N ARG A 92 16.63 -14.01 18.82
CA ARG A 92 15.40 -14.37 19.55
C ARG A 92 14.12 -13.96 18.81
N GLY A 93 14.21 -12.94 17.96
CA GLY A 93 13.08 -12.46 17.15
C GLY A 93 11.96 -11.80 17.97
N ASP A 94 12.24 -11.37 19.20
CA ASP A 94 11.26 -10.78 20.11
C ASP A 94 11.67 -9.41 20.69
N GLY A 95 12.86 -8.92 20.31
CA GLY A 95 13.40 -7.64 20.74
C GLY A 95 14.29 -7.74 21.99
N THR A 96 14.43 -8.93 22.59
CA THR A 96 15.32 -9.15 23.75
C THR A 96 16.73 -9.61 23.36
N GLY A 97 16.96 -9.86 22.07
CA GLY A 97 18.24 -10.34 21.55
C GLY A 97 18.97 -9.37 20.63
N GLY A 98 19.84 -9.94 19.79
CA GLY A 98 20.65 -9.23 18.81
C GLY A 98 22.05 -8.87 19.34
N GLU A 99 23.01 -8.94 18.44
CA GLU A 99 24.44 -8.71 18.71
C GLU A 99 25.08 -8.05 17.48
N SER A 100 26.13 -7.26 17.70
CA SER A 100 26.84 -6.57 16.63
C SER A 100 27.96 -7.42 16.05
N ILE A 101 28.53 -6.98 14.93
CA ILE A 101 29.75 -7.57 14.39
C ILE A 101 30.99 -7.35 15.28
N TYR A 102 30.89 -6.48 16.28
CA TYR A 102 31.96 -6.12 17.21
C TYR A 102 31.84 -6.83 18.57
N GLY A 103 30.83 -7.66 18.77
CA GLY A 103 30.47 -8.26 20.05
C GLY A 103 29.01 -7.98 20.42
N GLU A 104 28.62 -8.24 21.67
CA GLU A 104 27.22 -8.09 22.11
C GLU A 104 26.69 -6.67 21.89
N LYS A 105 27.49 -5.65 22.25
CA LYS A 105 27.14 -4.22 22.14
C LYS A 105 28.33 -3.37 21.66
N PHE A 106 28.03 -2.20 21.09
CA PHE A 106 29.01 -1.16 20.75
C PHE A 106 28.48 0.25 21.07
N GLU A 107 29.40 1.22 21.06
CA GLU A 107 29.17 2.62 21.45
C GLU A 107 28.24 3.41 20.51
N ASP A 108 27.69 4.52 21.00
CA ASP A 108 27.02 5.52 20.17
C ASP A 108 28.09 6.35 19.41
N GLU A 109 27.99 6.42 18.09
CA GLU A 109 29.00 7.08 17.24
C GLU A 109 28.71 8.59 17.05
N ASP A 110 27.56 8.92 16.47
CA ASP A 110 27.09 10.32 16.30
C ASP A 110 25.60 10.44 16.66
N LEU A 111 25.30 11.29 17.64
CA LEU A 111 23.96 11.55 18.15
C LEU A 111 23.42 12.93 17.72
N THR A 112 24.13 13.64 16.85
CA THR A 112 23.70 14.95 16.32
C THR A 112 22.63 14.83 15.25
N GLY A 113 22.56 13.68 14.56
CA GLY A 113 21.53 13.34 13.59
C GLY A 113 20.11 13.49 14.16
N LYS A 114 19.25 14.16 13.40
CA LYS A 114 17.87 14.47 13.79
C LYS A 114 16.90 13.49 13.15
N HIS A 115 15.89 13.10 13.90
CA HIS A 115 14.78 12.29 13.41
C HIS A 115 13.66 13.19 12.88
N ASP A 116 13.98 14.06 11.92
CA ASP A 116 13.13 15.17 11.47
C ASP A 116 12.19 14.80 10.30
N GLN A 117 12.31 13.59 9.77
CA GLN A 117 11.53 13.12 8.62
C GLN A 117 11.25 11.61 8.70
N PRO A 118 10.22 11.11 7.99
CA PRO A 118 10.03 9.68 7.82
C PRO A 118 11.20 9.05 7.04
N PHE A 119 11.29 7.73 7.13
CA PHE A 119 12.23 6.89 6.39
C PHE A 119 13.71 7.05 6.75
N LEU A 120 13.99 7.55 7.95
CA LEU A 120 15.34 7.50 8.52
C LEU A 120 15.57 6.14 9.17
N LEU A 121 16.79 5.62 8.99
CA LEU A 121 17.26 4.38 9.59
C LEU A 121 18.09 4.71 10.83
N SER A 122 17.76 4.11 11.97
CA SER A 122 18.37 4.43 13.26
C SER A 122 18.51 3.21 14.17
N MET A 123 19.50 3.24 15.07
CA MET A 123 19.82 2.14 15.97
C MET A 123 18.82 2.05 17.12
N ALA A 124 18.28 0.87 17.38
CA ALA A 124 17.60 0.59 18.65
C ALA A 124 18.65 0.27 19.72
N ASN A 125 18.40 0.73 20.96
CA ASN A 125 19.29 0.50 22.10
C ASN A 125 18.49 0.40 23.41
N ALA A 126 19.16 0.00 24.49
CA ALA A 126 18.63 -0.09 25.85
C ALA A 126 19.28 0.96 26.78
N GLY A 127 19.62 2.13 26.23
CA GLY A 127 20.40 3.18 26.90
C GLY A 127 21.75 3.46 26.21
N PRO A 128 22.53 4.42 26.73
CA PRO A 128 23.78 4.86 26.10
C PRO A 128 24.74 3.70 25.81
N ASN A 129 25.35 3.70 24.63
CA ASN A 129 26.38 2.73 24.21
C ASN A 129 25.92 1.26 24.25
N THR A 130 24.65 1.00 23.94
CA THR A 130 24.10 -0.37 23.88
C THR A 130 23.57 -0.73 22.50
N ASN A 131 24.24 -0.26 21.46
CA ASN A 131 23.92 -0.61 20.08
C ASN A 131 24.28 -2.08 19.81
N GLY A 132 23.37 -2.84 19.21
CA GLY A 132 23.59 -4.23 18.80
C GLY A 132 23.33 -4.40 17.31
N SER A 133 22.36 -5.24 16.96
CA SER A 133 21.87 -5.40 15.59
C SER A 133 20.50 -4.78 15.33
N GLN A 134 19.74 -4.50 16.40
CA GLN A 134 18.39 -3.99 16.26
C GLN A 134 18.37 -2.56 15.71
N PHE A 135 17.42 -2.30 14.83
CA PHE A 135 17.25 -1.03 14.15
C PHE A 135 15.77 -0.70 14.03
N PHE A 136 15.47 0.56 13.76
CA PHE A 136 14.15 0.98 13.32
C PHE A 136 14.22 1.90 12.11
N ILE A 137 13.13 1.91 11.33
CA ILE A 137 12.89 2.87 10.26
C ILE A 137 11.73 3.77 10.70
N THR A 138 11.97 5.08 10.74
CA THR A 138 10.92 6.06 11.10
C THR A 138 9.83 6.10 10.04
N THR A 139 8.58 6.35 10.45
CA THR A 139 7.46 6.54 9.52
C THR A 139 6.84 7.93 9.60
N VAL A 140 7.31 8.74 10.55
CA VAL A 140 7.03 10.16 10.77
C VAL A 140 8.27 10.81 11.42
N PRO A 141 8.35 12.15 11.55
CA PRO A 141 9.34 12.80 12.40
C PRO A 141 9.21 12.35 13.87
N THR A 142 10.33 12.03 14.52
CA THR A 142 10.40 11.50 15.89
C THR A 142 11.44 12.22 16.76
N PRO A 143 11.35 13.56 16.94
CA PRO A 143 12.39 14.36 17.60
C PRO A 143 12.65 13.99 19.07
N HIS A 144 11.74 13.27 19.72
CA HIS A 144 11.93 12.76 21.08
C HIS A 144 13.02 11.67 21.20
N LEU A 145 13.47 11.12 20.06
CA LEU A 145 14.57 10.16 19.92
C LEU A 145 15.93 10.83 19.67
N ASP A 146 15.95 12.13 19.39
CA ASP A 146 17.19 12.88 19.14
C ASP A 146 18.12 12.84 20.36
N GLY A 147 19.42 12.71 20.11
CA GLY A 147 20.42 12.61 21.18
C GLY A 147 20.41 11.27 21.91
N LYS A 148 19.59 10.29 21.49
CA LYS A 148 19.46 8.98 22.15
C LYS A 148 19.69 7.79 21.22
N HIS A 149 19.41 7.96 19.93
CA HIS A 149 19.56 6.92 18.92
C HIS A 149 20.39 7.43 17.75
N VAL A 150 21.37 6.64 17.31
CA VAL A 150 22.26 6.98 16.19
C VAL A 150 21.47 6.87 14.89
N VAL A 151 21.25 8.00 14.20
CA VAL A 151 20.72 8.01 12.82
C VAL A 151 21.85 7.64 11.87
N PHE A 152 21.71 6.56 11.11
CA PHE A 152 22.81 6.02 10.31
C PHE A 152 22.44 5.70 8.86
N GLY A 153 21.25 6.09 8.42
CA GLY A 153 20.87 5.91 7.03
C GLY A 153 19.47 6.43 6.71
N ARG A 154 19.01 6.11 5.51
CA ARG A 154 17.64 6.39 5.04
C ARG A 154 17.19 5.42 3.97
N VAL A 155 15.88 5.36 3.73
CA VAL A 155 15.30 4.65 2.59
C VAL A 155 15.48 5.46 1.31
N LEU A 156 16.09 4.85 0.30
CA LEU A 156 16.19 5.38 -1.07
C LEU A 156 15.00 4.94 -1.93
N LYS A 157 14.58 3.67 -1.81
CA LYS A 157 13.43 3.07 -2.52
C LYS A 157 12.70 2.09 -1.63
N GLY A 158 11.43 1.83 -1.97
CA GLY A 158 10.59 0.91 -1.18
C GLY A 158 9.89 1.57 0.01
N LYS A 159 9.67 2.89 -0.02
CA LYS A 159 8.84 3.60 0.98
C LYS A 159 7.47 2.95 1.13
N SER A 160 6.86 2.53 0.02
CA SER A 160 5.58 1.79 0.02
C SER A 160 5.64 0.47 0.78
N VAL A 161 6.78 -0.21 0.78
CA VAL A 161 7.01 -1.44 1.55
C VAL A 161 7.10 -1.12 3.04
N VAL A 162 7.84 -0.05 3.41
CA VAL A 162 7.86 0.46 4.79
C VAL A 162 6.45 0.80 5.28
N ARG A 163 5.66 1.52 4.48
CA ARG A 163 4.25 1.82 4.78
C ARG A 163 3.39 0.57 4.88
N ARG A 164 3.65 -0.47 4.08
CA ARG A 164 2.94 -1.75 4.17
C ARG A 164 3.24 -2.48 5.48
N ILE A 165 4.50 -2.44 5.94
CA ILE A 165 4.87 -2.97 7.25
C ILE A 165 4.17 -2.17 8.34
N GLU A 166 4.23 -0.83 8.29
CA GLU A 166 3.57 0.08 9.25
C GLU A 166 2.07 -0.20 9.42
N ASN A 167 1.37 -0.53 8.32
CA ASN A 167 -0.08 -0.77 8.32
C ASN A 167 -0.47 -2.23 8.53
N THR A 168 0.46 -3.12 8.87
CA THR A 168 0.14 -4.51 9.22
C THR A 168 -0.60 -4.57 10.55
N PRO A 169 -1.65 -5.40 10.69
CA PRO A 169 -2.32 -5.61 11.97
C PRO A 169 -1.33 -6.09 13.05
N THR A 170 -1.41 -5.49 14.24
CA THR A 170 -0.54 -5.82 15.38
C THR A 170 -1.32 -6.24 16.62
N GLN A 171 -0.70 -7.07 17.45
CA GLN A 171 -1.11 -7.34 18.83
C GLN A 171 0.03 -6.96 19.76
N SER A 172 -0.18 -5.97 20.64
CA SER A 172 0.86 -5.43 21.52
C SER A 172 2.12 -5.01 20.75
N ASP A 173 1.94 -4.19 19.72
CA ASP A 173 2.94 -3.73 18.75
C ASP A 173 3.59 -4.83 17.88
N ARG A 174 3.34 -6.12 18.15
CA ARG A 174 3.89 -7.22 17.33
C ARG A 174 2.98 -7.50 16.14
N PRO A 175 3.50 -7.60 14.90
CA PRO A 175 2.72 -8.05 13.75
C PRO A 175 2.00 -9.38 14.00
N VAL A 176 0.72 -9.45 13.62
CA VAL A 176 -0.09 -10.67 13.73
C VAL A 176 0.37 -11.71 12.70
N GLU A 177 0.60 -11.28 11.46
CA GLU A 177 1.29 -12.06 10.45
C GLU A 177 2.79 -11.73 10.48
N GLU A 178 3.64 -12.74 10.28
CA GLU A 178 5.09 -12.55 10.28
C GLU A 178 5.52 -11.59 9.16
N VAL A 179 6.31 -10.57 9.49
CA VAL A 179 6.99 -9.70 8.53
C VAL A 179 8.48 -10.00 8.60
N LYS A 180 9.00 -10.72 7.62
CA LYS A 180 10.35 -11.28 7.62
C LYS A 180 11.23 -10.63 6.55
N ILE A 181 12.51 -10.43 6.88
CA ILE A 181 13.55 -10.13 5.92
C ILE A 181 13.94 -11.45 5.26
N ALA A 182 13.41 -11.74 4.08
CA ALA A 182 13.67 -13.00 3.39
C ALA A 182 15.08 -13.05 2.81
N HIS A 183 15.49 -11.96 2.17
CA HIS A 183 16.84 -11.78 1.64
C HIS A 183 17.32 -10.36 1.94
N CYS A 184 18.63 -10.20 2.08
CA CYS A 184 19.26 -8.90 2.21
C CYS A 184 20.69 -8.98 1.70
N GLY A 185 21.27 -7.83 1.40
CA GLY A 185 22.63 -7.74 0.91
C GLY A 185 23.01 -6.32 0.54
N GLU A 186 24.18 -6.19 -0.08
CA GLU A 186 24.69 -4.95 -0.62
C GLU A 186 24.49 -4.91 -2.14
N LEU A 187 24.17 -3.74 -2.67
CA LEU A 187 24.11 -3.47 -4.10
C LEU A 187 25.45 -2.92 -4.58
N ASP A 188 25.96 -3.47 -5.67
CA ASP A 188 27.18 -2.96 -6.31
C ASP A 188 26.91 -1.53 -6.84
N PRO A 189 27.62 -0.50 -6.33
CA PRO A 189 27.43 0.88 -6.78
C PRO A 189 27.72 1.08 -8.28
N GLU A 190 28.52 0.21 -8.88
CA GLU A 190 28.86 0.28 -10.30
C GLU A 190 27.86 -0.44 -11.22
N SER A 191 26.92 -1.20 -10.65
CA SER A 191 25.87 -1.90 -11.39
C SER A 191 24.95 -0.93 -12.13
N ALA A 192 24.44 -1.38 -13.28
CA ALA A 192 23.45 -0.62 -14.06
C ALA A 192 22.22 -0.27 -13.22
N GLU A 193 21.75 -1.20 -12.38
CA GLU A 193 20.57 -1.02 -11.54
C GLU A 193 20.72 0.14 -10.54
N VAL A 194 21.91 0.32 -9.95
CA VAL A 194 22.18 1.44 -9.05
C VAL A 194 22.33 2.74 -9.83
N LYS A 195 23.07 2.74 -10.94
CA LYS A 195 23.30 3.93 -11.78
C LYS A 195 22.01 4.47 -12.41
N GLU A 196 21.08 3.59 -12.77
CA GLU A 196 19.76 3.93 -13.31
C GLU A 196 18.72 4.23 -12.20
N GLY A 197 19.06 3.98 -10.93
CA GLY A 197 18.17 4.20 -9.80
C GLY A 197 17.00 3.21 -9.72
N SER A 198 17.10 2.05 -10.37
CA SER A 198 16.12 0.96 -10.32
C SER A 198 16.35 0.03 -9.13
N TYR A 199 17.61 -0.15 -8.70
CA TYR A 199 18.01 -0.92 -7.51
C TYR A 199 17.46 -2.36 -7.48
N GLY A 200 17.32 -2.98 -8.64
CA GLY A 200 16.76 -4.33 -8.80
C GLY A 200 15.25 -4.41 -8.58
N ILE A 201 14.55 -3.26 -8.57
CA ILE A 201 13.11 -3.17 -8.53
C ILE A 201 12.61 -3.02 -9.97
N ALA A 202 12.03 -4.09 -10.52
CA ALA A 202 11.49 -4.06 -11.88
C ALA A 202 10.40 -2.98 -12.00
N ASN A 203 10.28 -2.33 -13.16
CA ASN A 203 9.21 -1.36 -13.42
C ASN A 203 7.87 -2.10 -13.59
N ASP A 204 6.75 -1.50 -13.16
CA ASP A 204 5.41 -2.02 -13.50
C ASP A 204 4.95 -1.63 -14.92
N GLU A 205 5.90 -1.08 -15.69
CA GLU A 205 5.81 -0.58 -17.06
C GLU A 205 4.76 0.51 -17.27
N SER A 206 4.11 0.98 -16.19
CA SER A 206 2.91 1.81 -16.28
C SER A 206 3.22 3.27 -16.58
N GLY A 207 4.49 3.67 -16.42
CA GLY A 207 4.92 5.07 -16.50
C GLY A 207 4.47 5.90 -15.30
N ASP A 208 3.94 5.28 -14.25
CA ASP A 208 3.55 5.95 -13.02
C ASP A 208 4.78 6.49 -12.28
N ALA A 209 4.87 7.81 -12.20
CA ALA A 209 5.98 8.53 -11.57
C ALA A 209 5.67 9.00 -10.14
N PHE A 210 4.50 8.65 -9.59
CA PHE A 210 4.06 9.12 -8.29
C PHE A 210 4.43 8.13 -7.18
N GLU A 211 4.61 8.62 -5.96
CA GLU A 211 4.76 7.80 -4.77
C GLU A 211 3.45 7.06 -4.47
N GLU A 212 3.55 5.87 -3.90
CA GLU A 212 2.40 5.00 -3.63
C GLU A 212 1.41 5.61 -2.62
N TYR A 213 1.97 6.33 -1.65
CA TYR A 213 1.27 7.07 -0.60
C TYR A 213 1.49 8.57 -0.83
N PRO A 214 0.43 9.37 -0.91
CA PRO A 214 0.52 10.77 -1.30
C PRO A 214 1.27 11.64 -0.27
N GLU A 215 1.28 11.24 1.00
CA GLU A 215 2.03 11.92 2.07
C GLU A 215 3.55 11.85 1.83
N ASP A 216 4.01 10.85 1.07
CA ASP A 216 5.43 10.61 0.80
C ASP A 216 5.91 11.26 -0.52
N GLN A 217 4.98 11.78 -1.34
CA GLN A 217 5.25 12.45 -2.62
C GLN A 217 5.98 13.79 -2.43
N GLY A 218 5.78 14.43 -1.28
CA GLY A 218 6.23 15.79 -1.02
C GLY A 218 5.46 16.85 -1.81
N GLY A 219 5.84 18.12 -1.59
CA GLY A 219 5.15 19.28 -2.17
C GLY A 219 3.85 19.64 -1.43
N GLU A 220 3.12 20.61 -1.97
CA GLU A 220 1.92 21.20 -1.33
C GLU A 220 0.63 20.43 -1.69
N LEU A 221 0.66 19.10 -1.75
CA LEU A 221 -0.51 18.29 -2.13
C LEU A 221 -1.63 18.37 -1.09
N GLU A 222 -1.27 18.36 0.20
CA GLU A 222 -2.23 18.55 1.30
C GLU A 222 -2.86 19.94 1.30
N ALA A 223 -2.17 20.94 0.73
CA ALA A 223 -2.66 22.31 0.66
C ALA A 223 -3.31 22.67 -0.69
N SER A 224 -3.27 21.79 -1.70
CA SER A 224 -3.77 22.09 -3.05
C SER A 224 -4.62 20.96 -3.62
N VAL A 225 -5.93 21.22 -3.65
CA VAL A 225 -6.93 20.35 -4.30
C VAL A 225 -6.60 20.17 -5.77
N GLU A 226 -6.19 21.23 -6.48
CA GLU A 226 -5.86 21.19 -7.90
C GLU A 226 -4.69 20.26 -8.22
N LYS A 227 -3.61 20.32 -7.44
CA LYS A 227 -2.44 19.44 -7.63
C LYS A 227 -2.84 17.98 -7.39
N THR A 228 -3.60 17.71 -6.33
CA THR A 228 -4.10 16.36 -6.06
C THR A 228 -5.04 15.85 -7.17
N LEU A 229 -5.89 16.73 -7.70
CA LEU A 229 -6.78 16.42 -8.82
C LEU A 229 -5.99 16.08 -10.10
N GLU A 230 -4.91 16.81 -10.38
CA GLU A 230 -4.02 16.57 -11.51
C GLU A 230 -3.38 15.18 -11.41
N VAL A 231 -2.78 14.85 -10.26
CA VAL A 231 -2.15 13.54 -10.03
C VAL A 231 -3.17 12.40 -10.17
N ALA A 232 -4.32 12.52 -9.51
CA ALA A 232 -5.37 11.51 -9.60
C ALA A 232 -5.90 11.32 -11.03
N THR A 233 -5.92 12.39 -11.84
CA THR A 233 -6.29 12.34 -13.25
C THR A 233 -5.26 11.57 -14.08
N GLN A 234 -3.96 11.83 -13.87
CA GLN A 234 -2.89 11.10 -14.54
C GLN A 234 -2.90 9.62 -14.18
N LEU A 235 -3.05 9.30 -12.88
CA LEU A 235 -3.17 7.92 -12.40
C LEU A 235 -4.38 7.19 -12.99
N LYS A 236 -5.54 7.87 -13.11
CA LYS A 236 -6.71 7.31 -13.79
C LYS A 236 -6.43 7.04 -15.26
N THR A 237 -5.72 7.92 -15.96
CA THR A 237 -5.35 7.71 -17.37
C THR A 237 -4.49 6.46 -17.53
N ILE A 238 -3.47 6.30 -16.68
CA ILE A 238 -2.63 5.10 -16.65
C ILE A 238 -3.48 3.85 -16.37
N ALA A 239 -4.36 3.92 -15.36
CA ALA A 239 -5.26 2.83 -15.00
C ALA A 239 -6.20 2.43 -16.16
N ASN A 240 -6.75 3.39 -16.89
CA ASN A 240 -7.59 3.15 -18.06
C ASN A 240 -6.80 2.44 -19.18
N THR A 241 -5.56 2.88 -19.44
CA THR A 241 -4.68 2.24 -20.43
C THR A 241 -4.39 0.79 -20.07
N ARG A 242 -4.07 0.50 -18.80
CA ARG A 242 -3.88 -0.87 -18.30
C ARG A 242 -5.13 -1.72 -18.38
N PHE A 243 -6.27 -1.14 -18.01
CA PHE A 243 -7.55 -1.82 -18.10
C PHE A 243 -7.90 -2.20 -19.55
N ALA A 244 -7.65 -1.31 -20.51
CA ALA A 244 -7.87 -1.56 -21.93
C ALA A 244 -6.94 -2.65 -22.49
N ALA A 245 -5.72 -2.77 -21.95
CA ALA A 245 -4.78 -3.83 -22.27
C ALA A 245 -5.12 -5.19 -21.63
N GLY A 246 -6.19 -5.27 -20.83
CA GLY A 246 -6.59 -6.50 -20.12
C GLY A 246 -5.86 -6.73 -18.80
N ASP A 247 -4.93 -5.86 -18.41
CA ASP A 247 -4.23 -5.91 -17.13
C ASP A 247 -5.08 -5.26 -16.03
N HIS A 248 -6.12 -5.99 -15.62
CA HIS A 248 -7.08 -5.51 -14.64
C HIS A 248 -6.50 -5.42 -13.22
N ALA A 249 -5.43 -6.16 -12.93
CA ALA A 249 -4.76 -6.12 -11.62
C ALA A 249 -4.01 -4.79 -11.45
N VAL A 250 -3.13 -4.45 -12.39
CA VAL A 250 -2.41 -3.16 -12.36
C VAL A 250 -3.38 -1.99 -12.51
N ALA A 251 -4.41 -2.12 -13.36
CA ALA A 251 -5.44 -1.09 -13.45
C ALA A 251 -6.12 -0.82 -12.09
N LEU A 252 -6.48 -1.88 -11.35
CA LEU A 252 -7.06 -1.74 -10.02
C LEU A 252 -6.10 -1.03 -9.05
N GLU A 253 -4.82 -1.42 -9.02
CA GLU A 253 -3.80 -0.79 -8.19
C GLU A 253 -3.73 0.72 -8.44
N LYS A 254 -3.71 1.14 -9.73
CA LYS A 254 -3.65 2.56 -10.11
C LYS A 254 -4.94 3.32 -9.81
N TYR A 255 -6.12 2.71 -9.96
CA TYR A 255 -7.37 3.36 -9.52
C TYR A 255 -7.40 3.56 -8.01
N LEU A 256 -7.00 2.54 -7.23
CA LEU A 256 -6.95 2.65 -5.76
C LEU A 256 -5.92 3.69 -5.32
N LYS A 257 -4.80 3.80 -6.04
CA LYS A 257 -3.82 4.87 -5.84
C LYS A 257 -4.40 6.25 -6.12
N ALA A 258 -5.09 6.44 -7.25
CA ALA A 258 -5.79 7.69 -7.53
C ALA A 258 -6.78 8.07 -6.41
N LEU A 259 -7.48 7.09 -5.83
CA LEU A 259 -8.36 7.33 -4.68
C LEU A 259 -7.59 7.73 -3.41
N ARG A 260 -6.42 7.15 -3.14
CA ARG A 260 -5.55 7.58 -2.02
C ARG A 260 -5.16 9.05 -2.16
N TYR A 261 -4.75 9.47 -3.36
CA TYR A 261 -4.47 10.90 -3.62
C TYR A 261 -5.71 11.76 -3.34
N LEU A 262 -6.87 11.40 -3.89
CA LEU A 262 -8.12 12.11 -3.60
C LEU A 262 -8.57 12.03 -2.12
N GLN A 263 -8.00 11.14 -1.31
CA GLN A 263 -8.32 11.07 0.12
C GLN A 263 -7.52 12.05 0.97
N LEU A 264 -6.51 12.73 0.42
CA LEU A 264 -5.88 13.87 1.09
C LEU A 264 -6.89 15.00 1.39
N HIS A 265 -7.92 15.13 0.55
CA HIS A 265 -9.01 16.08 0.74
C HIS A 265 -10.34 15.31 0.86
N PRO A 266 -10.58 14.63 2.00
CA PRO A 266 -11.77 13.80 2.17
C PRO A 266 -13.05 14.64 2.15
N VAL A 267 -12.95 15.88 2.63
CA VAL A 267 -13.91 16.98 2.48
C VAL A 267 -13.15 18.12 1.80
N LEU A 268 -13.73 18.67 0.73
CA LEU A 268 -13.13 19.80 0.03
C LEU A 268 -13.28 21.08 0.86
N PRO A 269 -12.25 21.95 0.93
CA PRO A 269 -12.34 23.27 1.54
C PRO A 269 -13.54 24.09 1.00
N ASP A 270 -14.14 24.91 1.87
CA ASP A 270 -15.32 25.72 1.52
C ASP A 270 -15.03 26.73 0.40
N ASP A 271 -13.81 27.25 0.35
CA ASP A 271 -13.31 28.18 -0.67
C ASP A 271 -12.90 27.50 -2.00
N THR A 272 -13.00 26.17 -2.10
CA THR A 272 -12.74 25.45 -3.35
C THR A 272 -13.73 25.91 -4.43
N LYS A 273 -13.19 26.40 -5.55
CA LYS A 273 -13.99 26.94 -6.66
C LYS A 273 -14.87 25.86 -7.30
N GLU A 274 -16.08 26.23 -7.72
CA GLU A 274 -17.05 25.30 -8.29
C GLU A 274 -16.54 24.44 -9.46
N PRO A 275 -15.75 24.96 -10.43
CA PRO A 275 -15.19 24.10 -11.48
C PRO A 275 -14.27 22.99 -10.94
N THR A 276 -13.41 23.31 -9.96
CA THR A 276 -12.52 22.34 -9.31
C THR A 276 -13.34 21.33 -8.50
N ARG A 277 -14.33 21.81 -7.74
CA ARG A 277 -15.25 20.96 -6.96
C ARG A 277 -15.99 19.96 -7.84
N ALA A 278 -16.54 20.43 -8.96
CA ALA A 278 -17.23 19.60 -9.94
C ALA A 278 -16.32 18.53 -10.56
N ALA A 279 -15.11 18.93 -10.96
CA ALA A 279 -14.12 18.03 -11.53
C ALA A 279 -13.68 16.96 -10.53
N TRP A 280 -13.52 17.33 -9.26
CA TRP A 280 -13.17 16.42 -8.18
C TRP A 280 -14.18 15.30 -7.97
N TYR A 281 -15.46 15.64 -7.76
CA TYR A 281 -16.50 14.64 -7.55
C TYR A 281 -16.75 13.78 -8.79
N THR A 282 -16.66 14.39 -9.98
CA THR A 282 -16.74 13.66 -11.25
C THR A 282 -15.60 12.64 -11.37
N LEU A 283 -14.37 13.05 -11.06
CA LEU A 283 -13.21 12.17 -11.10
C LEU A 283 -13.34 11.05 -10.06
N LYS A 284 -13.60 11.39 -8.79
CA LYS A 284 -13.73 10.44 -7.68
C LYS A 284 -14.77 9.37 -7.98
N THR A 285 -15.97 9.77 -8.40
CA THR A 285 -17.06 8.84 -8.78
C THR A 285 -16.63 7.92 -9.91
N SER A 286 -16.01 8.48 -10.96
CA SER A 286 -15.54 7.69 -12.10
C SER A 286 -14.44 6.70 -11.72
N VAL A 287 -13.49 7.09 -10.86
CA VAL A 287 -12.41 6.22 -10.40
C VAL A 287 -12.96 5.09 -9.52
N GLN A 288 -13.85 5.37 -8.57
CA GLN A 288 -14.46 4.34 -7.72
C GLN A 288 -15.26 3.33 -8.53
N LEU A 289 -16.06 3.81 -9.49
CA LEU A 289 -16.77 2.96 -10.43
C LEU A 289 -15.78 2.06 -11.17
N ASN A 290 -14.74 2.62 -11.79
CA ASN A 290 -13.77 1.85 -12.57
C ASN A 290 -12.98 0.86 -11.71
N ALA A 291 -12.59 1.24 -10.49
CA ALA A 291 -11.98 0.35 -9.51
C ALA A 291 -12.89 -0.84 -9.18
N SER A 292 -14.19 -0.61 -8.97
CA SER A 292 -15.14 -1.68 -8.71
C SER A 292 -15.22 -2.68 -9.87
N LEU A 293 -15.22 -2.19 -11.11
CA LEU A 293 -15.21 -3.04 -12.30
C LEU A 293 -13.86 -3.78 -12.49
N ALA A 294 -12.74 -3.09 -12.28
CA ALA A 294 -11.41 -3.69 -12.34
C ALA A 294 -11.27 -4.84 -11.34
N ALA A 295 -11.70 -4.62 -10.09
CA ALA A 295 -11.71 -5.65 -9.05
C ALA A 295 -12.53 -6.90 -9.42
N LEU A 296 -13.68 -6.74 -10.10
CA LEU A 296 -14.47 -7.86 -10.60
C LEU A 296 -13.78 -8.63 -11.74
N LYS A 297 -12.95 -7.94 -12.54
CA LYS A 297 -12.27 -8.51 -13.70
C LYS A 297 -10.84 -8.99 -13.42
N SER A 298 -10.27 -8.64 -12.26
CA SER A 298 -8.97 -9.15 -11.81
C SER A 298 -9.00 -10.68 -11.68
N ALA A 299 -7.83 -11.31 -11.76
CA ALA A 299 -7.65 -12.73 -11.54
C ALA A 299 -6.65 -12.96 -10.39
N PRO A 300 -7.09 -13.47 -9.21
CA PRO A 300 -8.47 -13.76 -8.85
C PRO A 300 -9.32 -12.49 -8.69
N ALA A 301 -10.63 -12.63 -8.84
CA ALA A 301 -11.57 -11.52 -8.63
C ALA A 301 -11.57 -11.07 -7.16
N GLN A 302 -11.76 -9.77 -6.93
CA GLN A 302 -11.70 -9.15 -5.60
C GLN A 302 -13.07 -8.56 -5.21
N PRO A 303 -14.09 -9.38 -4.89
CA PRO A 303 -15.45 -8.92 -4.68
C PRO A 303 -15.59 -7.97 -3.47
N ARG A 304 -14.78 -8.14 -2.42
CA ARG A 304 -14.78 -7.22 -1.27
C ARG A 304 -14.41 -5.80 -1.66
N VAL A 305 -13.38 -5.64 -2.50
CA VAL A 305 -12.97 -4.33 -3.04
C VAL A 305 -14.06 -3.77 -3.93
N ALA A 306 -14.63 -4.59 -4.81
CA ALA A 306 -15.72 -4.18 -5.70
C ALA A 306 -16.95 -3.66 -4.92
N ILE A 307 -17.35 -4.35 -3.84
CA ILE A 307 -18.45 -3.95 -2.96
C ILE A 307 -18.14 -2.62 -2.27
N ALA A 308 -16.94 -2.47 -1.71
CA ALA A 308 -16.55 -1.26 -1.00
C ALA A 308 -16.63 -0.02 -1.91
N GLN A 309 -16.03 -0.09 -3.10
CA GLN A 309 -15.99 1.04 -4.02
C GLN A 309 -17.36 1.39 -4.59
N ALA A 310 -18.17 0.39 -4.97
CA ALA A 310 -19.53 0.65 -5.44
C ALA A 310 -20.44 1.20 -4.33
N THR A 311 -20.27 0.75 -3.08
CA THR A 311 -21.02 1.28 -1.93
C THR A 311 -20.70 2.74 -1.66
N ALA A 312 -19.42 3.12 -1.74
CA ALA A 312 -19.02 4.52 -1.57
C ALA A 312 -19.66 5.44 -2.62
N VAL A 313 -19.78 4.97 -3.87
CA VAL A 313 -20.48 5.70 -4.94
C VAL A 313 -21.97 5.83 -4.64
N VAL A 314 -22.64 4.75 -4.23
CA VAL A 314 -24.07 4.79 -3.86
C VAL A 314 -24.30 5.78 -2.73
N GLN A 315 -23.52 5.68 -1.63
CA GLN A 315 -23.63 6.58 -0.48
C GLN A 315 -23.42 8.04 -0.86
N PHE A 316 -22.42 8.33 -1.69
CA PHE A 316 -22.17 9.69 -2.16
C PHE A 316 -23.35 10.20 -3.00
N LEU A 317 -23.74 9.47 -4.04
CA LEU A 317 -24.77 9.91 -4.99
C LEU A 317 -26.19 9.92 -4.41
N THR A 318 -26.45 9.27 -3.27
CA THR A 318 -27.73 9.39 -2.55
C THR A 318 -27.70 10.38 -1.40
N SER A 319 -26.54 10.98 -1.10
CA SER A 319 -26.41 12.00 -0.05
C SER A 319 -27.00 13.35 -0.46
N ALA A 320 -27.34 14.18 0.54
CA ALA A 320 -27.79 15.56 0.31
C ALA A 320 -26.74 16.40 -0.44
N GLN A 321 -25.45 16.09 -0.24
CA GLN A 321 -24.34 16.77 -0.93
C GLN A 321 -24.31 16.48 -2.43
N ALA A 322 -24.85 15.34 -2.89
CA ALA A 322 -25.02 15.06 -4.31
C ALA A 322 -26.26 15.74 -4.89
N THR A 323 -27.27 16.07 -4.08
CA THR A 323 -28.51 16.69 -4.57
C THR A 323 -28.38 18.18 -4.91
N SER A 324 -27.29 18.85 -4.52
CA SER A 324 -26.99 20.21 -4.99
C SER A 324 -26.54 20.25 -6.46
N TRP A 325 -26.21 19.09 -7.05
CA TRP A 325 -25.76 18.94 -8.44
C TRP A 325 -26.89 18.64 -9.43
N ASP A 326 -28.11 18.35 -8.95
CA ASP A 326 -29.31 18.14 -9.77
C ASP A 326 -29.89 19.47 -10.30
N ALA A 327 -29.03 20.47 -10.54
CA ALA A 327 -29.42 21.79 -11.05
C ALA A 327 -29.94 21.72 -12.50
N THR A 328 -29.63 20.64 -13.23
CA THR A 328 -30.12 20.43 -14.59
C THR A 328 -30.58 18.98 -14.85
N PRO A 329 -31.50 18.74 -15.80
CA PRO A 329 -31.94 17.41 -16.19
C PRO A 329 -30.79 16.48 -16.62
N GLU A 330 -29.75 17.02 -17.25
CA GLU A 330 -28.59 16.27 -17.72
C GLU A 330 -27.75 15.74 -16.54
N ALA A 331 -27.59 16.54 -15.50
CA ALA A 331 -26.89 16.15 -14.28
C ALA A 331 -27.64 15.03 -13.55
N GLY A 332 -28.97 15.13 -13.44
CA GLY A 332 -29.83 14.09 -12.88
C GLY A 332 -29.76 12.79 -13.68
N ALA A 333 -29.78 12.86 -15.01
CA ALA A 333 -29.62 11.69 -15.88
C ALA A 333 -28.26 11.02 -15.69
N LYS A 334 -27.18 11.79 -15.60
CA LYS A 334 -25.82 11.28 -15.36
C LYS A 334 -25.70 10.59 -14.01
N ARG A 335 -26.26 11.20 -12.97
CA ARG A 335 -26.33 10.64 -11.60
C ARG A 335 -27.05 9.29 -11.60
N ASN A 336 -28.22 9.20 -12.22
CA ASN A 336 -28.97 7.95 -12.32
C ASN A 336 -28.20 6.86 -13.07
N ALA A 337 -27.51 7.22 -14.17
CA ALA A 337 -26.68 6.29 -14.92
C ALA A 337 -25.49 5.77 -14.09
N ASP A 338 -24.87 6.59 -13.26
CA ASP A 338 -23.76 6.18 -12.40
C ASP A 338 -24.23 5.36 -11.18
N LEU A 339 -25.38 5.70 -10.60
CA LEU A 339 -26.04 4.88 -9.58
C LEU A 339 -26.39 3.49 -10.13
N ALA A 340 -26.96 3.41 -11.33
CA ALA A 340 -27.28 2.14 -11.98
C ALA A 340 -26.02 1.26 -12.14
N LYS A 341 -24.91 1.84 -12.59
CA LYS A 341 -23.61 1.15 -12.68
C LYS A 341 -23.11 0.68 -11.32
N ALA A 342 -23.23 1.51 -10.28
CA ALA A 342 -22.77 1.18 -8.94
C ALA A 342 -23.56 0.00 -8.37
N PHE A 343 -24.90 0.06 -8.41
CA PHE A 343 -25.76 -1.04 -7.99
C PHE A 343 -25.47 -2.32 -8.78
N TYR A 344 -25.40 -2.24 -10.11
CA TYR A 344 -25.11 -3.40 -10.94
C TYR A 344 -23.75 -4.06 -10.60
N ARG A 345 -22.68 -3.27 -10.47
CA ARG A 345 -21.35 -3.79 -10.11
C ARG A 345 -21.32 -4.38 -8.70
N ARG A 346 -22.01 -3.75 -7.75
CA ARG A 346 -22.13 -4.27 -6.38
C ARG A 346 -22.92 -5.58 -6.35
N ALA A 347 -23.97 -5.71 -7.15
CA ALA A 347 -24.72 -6.96 -7.31
C ALA A 347 -23.86 -8.10 -7.86
N LEU A 348 -23.04 -7.85 -8.90
CA LEU A 348 -22.10 -8.83 -9.42
C LEU A 348 -21.11 -9.30 -8.34
N ALA A 349 -20.62 -8.37 -7.53
CA ALA A 349 -19.69 -8.67 -6.44
C ALA A 349 -20.34 -9.48 -5.30
N TYR A 350 -21.61 -9.19 -4.96
CA TYR A 350 -22.40 -10.01 -4.05
C TYR A 350 -22.64 -11.42 -4.60
N GLY A 351 -22.96 -11.55 -5.89
CA GLY A 351 -23.08 -12.84 -6.57
C GLY A 351 -21.78 -13.65 -6.51
N ALA A 352 -20.64 -13.02 -6.78
CA ALA A 352 -19.31 -13.65 -6.62
C ALA A 352 -19.02 -14.06 -5.16
N SER A 353 -19.60 -13.37 -4.19
CA SER A 353 -19.52 -13.69 -2.75
C SER A 353 -20.60 -14.68 -2.28
N LYS A 354 -21.41 -15.22 -3.21
CA LYS A 354 -22.55 -16.13 -2.93
C LYS A 354 -23.67 -15.50 -2.08
N ASP A 355 -23.78 -14.17 -2.11
CA ASP A 355 -24.84 -13.41 -1.44
C ASP A 355 -25.92 -13.00 -2.45
N ASP A 356 -26.74 -13.98 -2.82
CA ASP A 356 -27.79 -13.79 -3.83
C ASP A 356 -28.88 -12.81 -3.38
N ASP A 357 -29.08 -12.60 -2.07
CA ASP A 357 -30.13 -11.71 -1.55
C ASP A 357 -29.76 -10.24 -1.69
N ARG A 358 -28.52 -9.89 -1.34
CA ARG A 358 -28.02 -8.54 -1.61
C ARG A 358 -27.83 -8.30 -3.11
N ALA A 359 -27.45 -9.32 -3.88
CA ALA A 359 -27.37 -9.22 -5.34
C ALA A 359 -28.74 -8.89 -5.96
N ASP A 360 -29.82 -9.56 -5.53
CA ASP A 360 -31.17 -9.30 -6.02
C ASP A 360 -31.66 -7.90 -5.67
N ALA A 361 -31.43 -7.46 -4.44
CA ALA A 361 -31.81 -6.12 -4.00
C ALA A 361 -31.15 -5.02 -4.85
N ASP A 362 -29.85 -5.15 -5.12
CA ASP A 362 -29.12 -4.20 -5.95
C ASP A 362 -29.52 -4.28 -7.43
N LEU A 363 -29.79 -5.47 -7.99
CA LEU A 363 -30.27 -5.59 -9.37
C LEU A 363 -31.63 -4.95 -9.58
N LYS A 364 -32.52 -5.01 -8.58
CA LYS A 364 -33.82 -4.31 -8.61
C LYS A 364 -33.62 -2.79 -8.69
N ARG A 365 -32.75 -2.24 -7.84
CA ARG A 365 -32.40 -0.81 -7.88
C ARG A 365 -31.72 -0.40 -9.18
N ALA A 366 -30.84 -1.23 -9.70
CA ALA A 366 -30.21 -0.99 -11.00
C ALA A 366 -31.26 -0.96 -12.14
N ALA A 367 -32.22 -1.88 -12.13
CA ALA A 367 -33.29 -1.94 -13.13
C ALA A 367 -34.30 -0.79 -13.01
N GLU A 368 -34.58 -0.28 -11.81
CA GLU A 368 -35.39 0.93 -11.61
C GLU A 368 -34.76 2.14 -12.32
N LEU A 369 -33.42 2.25 -12.28
CA LEU A 369 -32.68 3.38 -12.85
C LEU A 369 -32.31 3.20 -14.33
N ALA A 370 -32.17 1.95 -14.79
CA ALA A 370 -31.79 1.60 -16.16
C ALA A 370 -32.58 0.38 -16.67
N PRO A 371 -33.90 0.49 -16.89
CA PRO A 371 -34.79 -0.64 -17.15
C PRO A 371 -34.57 -1.34 -18.49
N THR A 372 -33.90 -0.68 -19.43
CA THR A 372 -33.59 -1.21 -20.76
C THR A 372 -32.20 -1.82 -20.87
N ASP A 373 -31.38 -1.76 -19.80
CA ASP A 373 -30.01 -2.25 -19.84
C ASP A 373 -29.94 -3.79 -20.01
N PRO A 374 -29.28 -4.29 -21.07
CA PRO A 374 -29.24 -5.72 -21.35
C PRO A 374 -28.36 -6.50 -20.34
N GLY A 375 -27.35 -5.85 -19.73
CA GLY A 375 -26.50 -6.46 -18.73
C GLY A 375 -27.26 -6.75 -17.44
N ILE A 376 -28.06 -5.78 -16.98
CA ILE A 376 -28.92 -5.94 -15.79
C ILE A 376 -29.93 -7.07 -16.01
N LYS A 377 -30.64 -7.08 -17.16
CA LYS A 377 -31.61 -8.14 -17.49
C LYS A 377 -30.98 -9.53 -17.53
N LYS A 378 -29.79 -9.63 -18.13
CA LYS A 378 -29.04 -10.88 -18.23
C LYS A 378 -28.67 -11.40 -16.84
N GLU A 379 -28.18 -10.54 -15.95
CA GLU A 379 -27.78 -10.95 -14.60
C GLU A 379 -28.99 -11.30 -13.72
N GLN A 380 -30.12 -10.60 -13.84
CA GLN A 380 -31.37 -10.96 -13.17
C GLN A 380 -31.83 -12.38 -13.56
N ALA A 381 -31.81 -12.69 -14.86
CA ALA A 381 -32.13 -14.04 -15.35
C ALA A 381 -31.14 -15.09 -14.84
N ALA A 382 -29.84 -14.77 -14.81
CA ALA A 382 -28.81 -15.66 -14.26
C ALA A 382 -29.04 -15.93 -12.76
N LEU A 383 -29.33 -14.89 -11.98
CA LEU A 383 -29.62 -14.98 -10.55
C LEU A 383 -30.89 -15.80 -10.28
N ALA A 384 -31.97 -15.61 -11.05
CA ALA A 384 -33.19 -16.40 -10.94
C ALA A 384 -32.90 -17.89 -11.13
N LYS A 385 -32.14 -18.24 -12.19
CA LYS A 385 -31.71 -19.62 -12.46
C LYS A 385 -30.84 -20.20 -11.34
N ARG A 386 -29.91 -19.42 -10.77
CA ARG A 386 -29.10 -19.84 -9.62
C ARG A 386 -29.96 -20.14 -8.38
N ARG A 387 -30.94 -19.28 -8.08
CA ARG A 387 -31.87 -19.46 -6.96
C ARG A 387 -32.74 -20.69 -7.12
N GLU A 388 -33.31 -20.92 -8.30
CA GLU A 388 -34.08 -22.13 -8.62
C GLU A 388 -33.24 -23.40 -8.43
N ALA A 389 -32.00 -23.40 -8.93
CA ALA A 389 -31.07 -24.51 -8.76
C ALA A 389 -30.75 -24.77 -7.28
N LYS A 390 -30.56 -23.71 -6.48
CA LYS A 390 -30.30 -23.80 -5.03
C LYS A 390 -31.49 -24.41 -4.29
N VAL A 391 -32.72 -23.96 -4.57
CA VAL A 391 -33.95 -24.52 -3.98
C VAL A 391 -34.11 -25.99 -4.37
N LYS A 392 -33.86 -26.35 -5.63
CA LYS A 392 -33.92 -27.74 -6.10
C LYS A 392 -32.89 -28.61 -5.36
N ALA A 393 -31.67 -28.13 -5.20
CA ALA A 393 -30.61 -28.83 -4.47
C ALA A 393 -30.96 -29.01 -2.98
N GLN A 394 -31.50 -27.98 -2.33
CA GLN A 394 -31.98 -28.07 -0.94
C GLN A 394 -33.10 -29.10 -0.79
N ARG A 395 -34.12 -29.06 -1.66
CA ARG A 395 -35.21 -30.06 -1.66
C ARG A 395 -34.69 -31.49 -1.83
N ALA A 396 -33.74 -31.70 -2.74
CA ALA A 396 -33.12 -33.01 -2.95
C ALA A 396 -32.31 -33.47 -1.73
N ALA A 397 -31.59 -32.57 -1.06
CA ALA A 397 -30.85 -32.88 0.17
C ALA A 397 -31.80 -33.23 1.32
N TYR A 398 -32.86 -32.46 1.53
CA TYR A 398 -33.89 -32.76 2.53
C TYR A 398 -34.56 -34.11 2.27
N SER A 399 -34.93 -34.41 1.02
CA SER A 399 -35.53 -35.70 0.67
C SER A 399 -34.64 -36.91 0.94
N LYS A 400 -33.31 -36.75 0.96
CA LYS A 400 -32.34 -37.81 1.29
C LYS A 400 -32.08 -37.95 2.79
N MET A 401 -32.40 -36.94 3.60
CA MET A 401 -32.24 -37.00 5.06
C MET A 401 -33.43 -37.70 5.75
N PHE A 402 -34.57 -37.79 5.06
CA PHE A 402 -35.81 -38.39 5.55
C PHE A 402 -36.25 -39.64 4.77
N ALA A 403 -35.39 -40.14 3.89
CA ALA A 403 -35.48 -41.44 3.23
C ALA A 403 -34.38 -42.33 3.78
#